data_AF-A0A7R9IJ79-F1
#
_entry.id   AF-A0A7R9IJ79-F1
#
_cell.length_a   1.000
_cell.length_b   1.000
_cell.length_c   1.000
_cell.angle_alpha   90.00
_cell.angle_beta   90.00
_cell.angle_gamma   90.00
#
_symmetry.space_group_name_H-M   'P 1'
#
loop_
_entity.id
_entity.type
_entity.pdbx_description
1 polymer ?
#
loop_
_entity_poly.entity_id
_entity_poly.type
_entity_poly.pdbx_seq_one_letter_code
_entity_poly.pdbx_strand_id
1 'polypeptide(L)'
;MSKRVSRVLPDFYGQRKKPKGNHSILSESCLSKNELFECLPTDTEASLIYLKNSVFPLAKFEGLLPPILLVNQVYTIISNKTAVDKELNLLQSKGVIRLFKLVGEETVLVVIFFKDLTEHVIKYCPEKPVINRFLKVLPQVQDVSVEKRFLREELGLLEQEISDLVGCGLLTLRSATSYWLSFPNSGEFLRTYFKGRKSVLRTIKKSKFSEILQPELEDRNLDKSVKLGIKYHIHDFIGAELVKWVNRETCSYENLSQRFLHQTKDFGKQFAHIYAVRLSKMRGLIMRRVHQKWGKNTPVKTLAELQDDDRIKCVVIGTLFKHQELKPSILKEISEEHQLLPQPSRTHFGSEGDKLILEDELQRITLVGALSVHSVVTGVVCAVLGHEDCNGKFMVEDFVWASVPEVIHRPLKAPSGSFVLLMSGIDMASSVHSRFPFQLFVNWLGGYLVDPQLINKQKKAVRVIIA
;
A
#
# COMPACT_ATOMS: atom_id res chain seq x y z
N MET A 1 -13.55 -59.97 35.85
CA MET A 1 -13.29 -59.43 34.50
C MET A 1 -13.92 -58.04 34.39
N SER A 2 -13.14 -56.97 34.37
CA SER A 2 -13.53 -55.72 33.72
C SER A 2 -12.32 -54.80 33.60
N LYS A 3 -12.03 -54.38 32.37
CA LYS A 3 -10.84 -53.65 31.93
C LYS A 3 -10.99 -52.16 32.24
N ARG A 4 -10.01 -51.57 32.92
CA ARG A 4 -9.76 -50.12 32.88
C ARG A 4 -9.13 -49.78 31.53
N VAL A 5 -9.86 -49.06 30.68
CA VAL A 5 -9.33 -48.49 29.44
C VAL A 5 -9.19 -46.99 29.67
N SER A 6 -7.94 -46.52 29.82
CA SER A 6 -7.57 -45.11 29.80
C SER A 6 -7.73 -44.57 28.38
N ARG A 7 -8.67 -43.66 28.15
CA ARG A 7 -8.78 -42.91 26.89
C ARG A 7 -7.74 -41.80 26.87
N VAL A 8 -6.66 -42.05 26.14
CA VAL A 8 -5.64 -41.07 25.72
C VAL A 8 -6.25 -40.18 24.62
N LEU A 9 -6.20 -38.86 24.80
CA LEU A 9 -6.57 -37.87 23.79
C LEU A 9 -5.50 -37.84 22.66
N PRO A 10 -5.87 -37.72 21.38
CA PRO A 10 -4.90 -37.61 20.30
C PRO A 10 -4.18 -36.25 20.34
N ASP A 11 -2.85 -36.30 20.31
CA ASP A 11 -1.95 -35.15 20.30
C ASP A 11 -1.97 -34.50 18.90
N PHE A 12 -2.84 -33.49 18.70
CA PHE A 12 -3.11 -32.88 17.39
C PHE A 12 -2.08 -31.81 16.97
N TYR A 13 -1.04 -31.56 17.79
CA TYR A 13 0.03 -30.61 17.46
C TYR A 13 1.40 -31.30 17.45
N GLY A 14 1.76 -31.88 16.30
CA GLY A 14 3.11 -32.37 16.05
C GLY A 14 4.15 -31.24 16.12
N GLN A 15 5.22 -31.48 16.88
CA GLN A 15 6.38 -30.60 16.96
C GLN A 15 7.04 -30.44 15.59
N ARG A 16 7.09 -29.20 15.07
CA ARG A 16 7.79 -28.87 13.83
C ARG A 16 9.30 -29.02 14.02
N LYS A 17 9.88 -30.04 13.37
CA LYS A 17 11.32 -30.23 13.16
C LYS A 17 11.89 -29.08 12.31
N LYS A 18 13.01 -28.49 12.75
CA LYS A 18 13.87 -27.61 11.94
C LYS A 18 14.49 -28.43 10.79
N PRO A 19 14.53 -27.94 9.54
CA PRO A 19 15.19 -28.65 8.46
C PRO A 19 16.72 -28.55 8.62
N LYS A 20 17.39 -29.70 8.70
CA LYS A 20 18.82 -29.85 8.39
C LYS A 20 18.91 -30.14 6.89
N GLY A 21 19.60 -29.28 6.14
CA GLY A 21 19.92 -29.48 4.73
C GLY A 21 21.40 -29.20 4.50
N ASN A 22 22.05 -30.15 3.82
CA ASN A 22 23.49 -30.37 3.74
C ASN A 22 24.29 -29.22 3.11
N HIS A 23 25.38 -28.82 3.78
CA HIS A 23 26.48 -28.07 3.19
C HIS A 23 27.32 -29.02 2.31
N SER A 24 27.27 -28.85 0.99
CA SER A 24 28.34 -29.31 0.11
C SER A 24 29.40 -28.21 0.04
N ILE A 25 30.57 -28.54 0.60
CA ILE A 25 31.77 -27.71 0.64
C ILE A 25 32.25 -27.48 -0.80
N LEU A 26 32.15 -26.23 -1.26
CA LEU A 26 33.03 -25.69 -2.28
C LEU A 26 33.86 -24.60 -1.60
N SER A 27 35.17 -24.75 -1.71
CA SER A 27 36.24 -23.99 -1.07
C SER A 27 36.02 -22.48 -1.14
N GLU A 28 35.66 -21.86 -0.02
CA GLU A 28 35.78 -20.42 0.19
C GLU A 28 37.26 -20.09 0.38
N SER A 29 37.89 -19.56 -0.68
CA SER A 29 39.08 -18.74 -0.53
C SER A 29 38.69 -17.49 0.25
N CYS A 30 39.34 -17.28 1.40
CA CYS A 30 39.18 -16.12 2.27
C CYS A 30 39.48 -14.81 1.53
N LEU A 31 38.45 -14.17 0.96
CA LEU A 31 38.50 -12.75 0.60
C LEU A 31 38.08 -11.94 1.83
N SER A 32 38.87 -10.92 2.15
CA SER A 32 38.61 -10.02 3.27
C SER A 32 37.28 -9.28 3.08
N LYS A 33 36.61 -8.89 4.17
CA LYS A 33 35.35 -8.12 4.10
C LYS A 33 35.46 -6.85 3.25
N ASN A 34 36.66 -6.27 3.10
CA ASN A 34 36.89 -5.10 2.28
C ASN A 34 36.87 -5.42 0.77
N GLU A 35 37.34 -6.59 0.34
CA GLU A 35 37.32 -7.01 -1.08
C GLU A 35 35.90 -7.34 -1.58
N LEU A 36 35.00 -7.74 -0.67
CA LEU A 36 33.57 -7.92 -0.96
C LEU A 36 32.84 -6.60 -1.22
N PHE A 37 33.27 -5.50 -0.59
CA PHE A 37 32.72 -4.15 -0.83
C PHE A 37 33.29 -3.49 -2.09
N GLU A 38 34.51 -3.84 -2.51
CA GLU A 38 35.11 -3.34 -3.76
C GLU A 38 34.48 -3.93 -5.03
N CYS A 39 33.79 -5.06 -4.92
CA CYS A 39 33.10 -5.74 -6.03
C CYS A 39 31.63 -5.33 -6.22
N LEU A 40 31.09 -4.49 -5.34
CA LEU A 40 29.71 -4.02 -5.47
C LEU A 40 29.67 -2.75 -6.36
N PRO A 41 28.77 -2.67 -7.34
CA PRO A 41 28.63 -1.48 -8.16
C PRO A 41 28.25 -0.29 -7.27
N THR A 42 28.76 0.90 -7.60
CA THR A 42 28.32 2.13 -6.90
C THR A 42 26.84 2.38 -7.15
N ASP A 43 26.18 3.19 -6.32
CA ASP A 43 24.76 3.53 -6.50
C ASP A 43 24.49 4.10 -7.91
N THR A 44 25.41 4.92 -8.44
CA THR A 44 25.33 5.46 -9.80
C THR A 44 25.46 4.35 -10.86
N GLU A 45 26.41 3.43 -10.70
CA GLU A 45 26.60 2.31 -11.61
C GLU A 45 25.38 1.36 -11.60
N ALA A 46 24.87 1.02 -10.42
CA ALA A 46 23.65 0.23 -10.25
C ALA A 46 22.43 0.91 -10.89
N SER A 47 22.33 2.25 -10.76
CA SER A 47 21.28 3.04 -11.40
C SER A 47 21.37 2.99 -12.93
N LEU A 48 22.58 3.10 -13.50
CA LEU A 48 22.81 2.96 -14.94
C LEU A 48 22.45 1.56 -15.44
N ILE A 49 22.82 0.51 -14.70
CA ILE A 49 22.48 -0.88 -15.02
C ILE A 49 20.95 -1.08 -15.01
N TYR A 50 20.26 -0.55 -14.01
CA TYR A 50 18.80 -0.59 -13.94
C TYR A 50 18.15 0.11 -15.13
N LEU A 51 18.59 1.34 -15.45
CA LEU A 51 18.06 2.11 -16.58
C LEU A 51 18.31 1.39 -17.92
N LYS A 52 19.49 0.80 -18.10
CA LYS A 52 19.83 -0.01 -19.27
C LYS A 52 18.90 -1.20 -19.44
N ASN A 53 18.72 -1.99 -18.38
CA ASN A 53 18.04 -3.28 -18.49
C ASN A 53 16.50 -3.18 -18.42
N SER A 54 15.97 -2.20 -17.69
CA SER A 54 14.54 -2.12 -17.36
C SER A 54 13.82 -0.97 -18.06
N VAL A 55 14.54 0.07 -18.49
CA VAL A 55 13.92 1.30 -19.02
C VAL A 55 14.19 1.47 -20.52
N PHE A 56 15.39 1.20 -21.01
CA PHE A 56 15.70 1.31 -22.44
C PHE A 56 15.16 0.13 -23.25
N PRO A 57 14.27 0.34 -24.25
CA PRO A 57 13.63 -0.76 -24.96
C PRO A 57 14.50 -1.25 -26.13
N LEU A 58 15.59 -1.95 -25.83
CA LEU A 58 16.55 -2.44 -26.84
C LEU A 58 15.88 -3.26 -27.96
N ALA A 59 14.90 -4.10 -27.60
CA ALA A 59 14.17 -4.95 -28.55
C ALA A 59 13.40 -4.15 -29.62
N LYS A 60 12.94 -2.92 -29.32
CA LYS A 60 12.18 -2.10 -30.28
C LYS A 60 13.05 -1.49 -31.38
N PHE A 61 14.37 -1.51 -31.23
CA PHE A 61 15.30 -0.93 -32.19
C PHE A 61 16.04 -1.97 -33.03
N GLU A 62 15.80 -3.28 -32.83
CA GLU A 62 16.39 -4.36 -33.65
C GLU A 62 17.93 -4.27 -33.78
N GLY A 63 18.58 -3.70 -32.76
CA GLY A 63 20.01 -3.46 -32.73
C GLY A 63 20.49 -2.19 -33.44
N LEU A 64 19.62 -1.37 -34.05
CA LEU A 64 19.99 -0.10 -34.71
C LEU A 64 20.64 0.91 -33.77
N LEU A 65 20.40 0.80 -32.47
CA LEU A 65 20.93 1.68 -31.43
C LEU A 65 21.52 0.85 -30.28
N PRO A 66 22.64 1.29 -29.69
CA PRO A 66 23.09 0.76 -28.41
C PRO A 66 22.14 1.22 -27.29
N PRO A 67 22.24 0.65 -26.08
CA PRO A 67 21.57 1.18 -24.90
C PRO A 67 22.09 2.59 -24.58
N ILE A 68 21.23 3.58 -24.81
CA ILE A 68 21.56 5.01 -24.63
C ILE A 68 20.81 5.51 -23.41
N LEU A 69 21.54 6.07 -22.44
CA LEU A 69 20.99 6.58 -21.19
C LEU A 69 21.23 8.09 -21.11
N LEU A 70 20.35 8.81 -20.40
CA LEU A 70 20.54 10.24 -20.14
C LEU A 70 21.01 10.44 -18.71
N VAL A 71 21.94 11.38 -18.50
CA VAL A 71 22.37 11.74 -17.13
C VAL A 71 21.18 12.24 -16.30
N ASN A 72 20.24 12.95 -16.92
CA ASN A 72 18.97 13.36 -16.30
C ASN A 72 18.19 12.16 -15.71
N GLN A 73 18.22 11.00 -16.35
CA GLN A 73 17.50 9.83 -15.83
C GLN A 73 18.12 9.32 -14.53
N VAL A 74 19.44 9.44 -14.37
CA VAL A 74 20.14 9.08 -13.14
C VAL A 74 19.78 10.02 -12.00
N TYR A 75 19.66 11.33 -12.28
CA TYR A 75 19.21 12.33 -11.30
C TYR A 75 17.79 12.08 -10.76
N THR A 76 16.98 11.29 -11.46
CA THR A 76 15.66 10.86 -10.95
C THR A 76 15.78 9.80 -9.86
N ILE A 77 16.81 8.96 -9.91
CA ILE A 77 17.01 7.85 -8.98
C ILE A 77 17.80 8.32 -7.75
N ILE A 78 18.86 9.11 -7.99
CA ILE A 78 19.76 9.60 -6.96
C ILE A 78 19.59 11.10 -6.81
N SER A 79 19.20 11.56 -5.62
CA SER A 79 18.91 12.98 -5.36
C SER A 79 20.16 13.89 -5.37
N ASN A 80 21.33 13.35 -5.04
CA ASN A 80 22.57 14.13 -4.97
C ASN A 80 23.26 14.21 -6.34
N LYS A 81 22.93 15.25 -7.12
CA LYS A 81 23.49 15.49 -8.47
C LYS A 81 25.02 15.56 -8.47
N THR A 82 25.63 16.25 -7.50
CA THR A 82 27.09 16.41 -7.42
C THR A 82 27.81 15.09 -7.15
N ALA A 83 27.21 14.18 -6.38
CA ALA A 83 27.77 12.84 -6.16
C ALA A 83 27.71 12.01 -7.44
N VAL A 84 26.57 12.05 -8.14
CA VAL A 84 26.41 11.38 -9.45
C VAL A 84 27.46 11.87 -10.44
N ASP A 85 27.66 13.18 -10.57
CA ASP A 85 28.66 13.74 -11.49
C ASP A 85 30.09 13.28 -11.16
N LYS A 86 30.46 13.24 -9.87
CA LYS A 86 31.76 12.72 -9.43
C LYS A 86 31.95 11.25 -9.78
N GLU A 87 30.92 10.43 -9.54
CA GLU A 87 30.96 9.00 -9.86
C GLU A 87 30.97 8.74 -11.37
N LEU A 88 30.20 9.49 -12.17
CA LEU A 88 30.22 9.38 -13.63
C LEU A 88 31.61 9.71 -14.19
N ASN A 89 32.26 10.77 -13.70
CA ASN A 89 33.63 11.10 -14.09
C ASN A 89 34.63 9.99 -13.69
N LEU A 90 34.46 9.38 -12.51
CA LEU A 90 35.28 8.25 -12.09
C LEU A 90 35.09 7.04 -13.01
N LEU A 91 33.85 6.66 -13.32
CA LEU A 91 33.52 5.57 -14.23
C LEU A 91 34.05 5.83 -15.65
N GLN A 92 34.03 7.09 -16.10
CA GLN A 92 34.62 7.49 -17.37
C GLN A 92 36.16 7.36 -17.34
N SER A 93 36.82 7.78 -16.26
CA SER A 93 38.29 7.65 -16.12
C SER A 93 38.75 6.18 -16.07
N LYS A 94 37.90 5.28 -15.56
CA LYS A 94 38.10 3.83 -15.59
C LYS A 94 37.80 3.20 -16.95
N GLY A 95 37.28 3.96 -17.92
CA GLY A 95 36.90 3.47 -19.24
C GLY A 95 35.65 2.58 -19.27
N VAL A 96 34.83 2.58 -18.22
CA VAL A 96 33.62 1.74 -18.11
C VAL A 96 32.46 2.33 -18.92
N ILE A 97 32.33 3.66 -18.88
CA ILE A 97 31.28 4.40 -19.57
C ILE A 97 31.86 5.52 -20.44
N ARG A 98 31.05 6.00 -21.38
CA ARG A 98 31.37 7.16 -22.22
C ARG A 98 30.25 8.19 -22.16
N LEU A 99 30.64 9.45 -22.00
CA LEU A 99 29.75 10.61 -22.06
C LEU A 99 29.75 11.23 -23.46
N PHE A 100 28.55 11.55 -23.95
CA PHE A 100 28.31 12.20 -25.24
C PHE A 100 27.41 13.43 -25.05
N LYS A 101 27.61 14.45 -25.88
CA LYS A 101 26.72 15.62 -25.97
C LYS A 101 25.84 15.44 -27.18
N LEU A 102 24.54 15.65 -26.99
CA LEU A 102 23.58 15.57 -28.07
C LEU A 102 23.64 16.83 -28.94
N VAL A 103 23.72 16.62 -30.25
CA VAL A 103 23.69 17.73 -31.22
C VAL A 103 22.32 18.41 -31.15
N GLY A 104 22.31 19.69 -30.77
CA GLY A 104 21.11 20.52 -30.64
C GLY A 104 20.64 20.80 -29.21
N GLU A 105 21.07 20.01 -28.22
CA GLU A 105 20.85 20.29 -26.78
C GLU A 105 22.17 20.13 -26.01
N GLU A 106 22.97 21.20 -26.00
CA GLU A 106 24.33 21.17 -25.40
C GLU A 106 24.36 20.92 -23.89
N THR A 107 23.21 21.06 -23.22
CA THR A 107 23.02 20.83 -21.78
C THR A 107 22.75 19.38 -21.43
N VAL A 108 22.36 18.55 -22.40
CA VAL A 108 21.99 17.16 -22.15
C VAL A 108 23.16 16.23 -22.44
N LEU A 109 23.60 15.54 -21.39
CA LEU A 109 24.62 14.52 -21.46
C LEU A 109 23.97 13.13 -21.56
N VAL A 110 24.57 12.32 -22.44
CA VAL A 110 24.21 10.94 -22.69
C VAL A 110 25.32 10.02 -22.21
N VAL A 111 24.94 8.92 -21.57
CA VAL A 111 25.83 7.86 -21.09
C VAL A 111 25.61 6.60 -21.91
N ILE A 112 26.70 6.00 -22.39
CA ILE A 112 26.70 4.67 -23.03
C ILE A 112 27.81 3.84 -22.36
N PHE A 113 27.54 2.58 -22.03
CA PHE A 113 28.59 1.68 -21.56
C PHE A 113 29.60 1.43 -22.68
N PHE A 114 30.90 1.50 -22.36
CA PHE A 114 31.95 1.42 -23.36
C PHE A 114 31.96 0.07 -24.09
N LYS A 115 31.62 -1.01 -23.37
CA LYS A 115 31.43 -2.35 -23.94
C LYS A 115 30.34 -2.36 -25.02
N ASP A 116 29.15 -1.84 -24.70
CA ASP A 116 28.02 -1.82 -25.65
C ASP A 116 28.32 -0.91 -26.85
N LEU A 117 29.02 0.21 -26.63
CA LEU A 117 29.46 1.10 -27.70
C LEU A 117 30.41 0.37 -28.66
N THR A 118 31.39 -0.34 -28.14
CA THR A 118 32.37 -1.08 -28.95
C THR A 118 31.70 -2.17 -29.78
N GLU A 119 30.82 -2.97 -29.16
CA GLU A 119 30.04 -3.99 -29.85
C GLU A 119 29.15 -3.39 -30.96
N HIS A 120 28.53 -2.24 -30.69
CA HIS A 120 27.69 -1.54 -31.67
C HIS A 120 28.50 -0.98 -32.84
N VAL A 121 29.66 -0.39 -32.58
CA VAL A 121 30.55 0.15 -33.62
C VAL A 121 31.08 -0.94 -34.53
N ILE A 122 31.50 -2.09 -33.96
CA ILE A 122 31.96 -3.25 -34.74
C ILE A 122 30.84 -3.80 -35.63
N LYS A 123 29.59 -3.77 -35.15
CA LYS A 123 28.43 -4.28 -35.91
C LYS A 123 28.00 -3.37 -37.06
N TYR A 124 28.07 -2.04 -36.89
CA TYR A 124 27.50 -1.07 -37.85
C TYR A 124 28.52 -0.36 -38.73
N CYS A 125 29.75 -0.22 -38.30
CA CYS A 125 30.77 0.48 -39.06
C CYS A 125 31.54 -0.50 -39.95
N PRO A 126 31.99 -0.06 -41.15
CA PRO A 126 32.84 -0.88 -42.01
C PRO A 126 34.16 -1.22 -41.31
N GLU A 127 34.69 -2.42 -41.54
CA GLU A 127 35.98 -2.82 -40.97
C GLU A 127 37.13 -1.99 -41.55
N LYS A 128 37.49 -0.90 -40.87
CA LYS A 128 38.66 -0.07 -41.17
C LYS A 128 39.62 -0.04 -39.98
N PRO A 129 40.94 -0.10 -40.21
CA PRO A 129 41.93 -0.11 -39.13
C PRO A 129 41.88 1.16 -38.26
N VAL A 130 41.46 2.28 -38.86
CA VAL A 130 41.25 3.58 -38.20
C VAL A 130 40.23 3.48 -37.07
N ILE A 131 39.11 2.79 -37.30
CA ILE A 131 38.02 2.70 -36.33
C ILE A 131 38.48 1.90 -35.11
N ASN A 132 39.19 0.79 -35.33
CA ASN A 132 39.76 -0.01 -34.24
C ASN A 132 40.85 0.76 -33.47
N ARG A 133 41.65 1.58 -34.15
CA ARG A 133 42.63 2.47 -33.49
C ARG A 133 41.92 3.54 -32.65
N PHE A 134 40.89 4.16 -33.22
CA PHE A 134 40.11 5.19 -32.53
C PHE A 134 39.39 4.64 -31.29
N LEU A 135 38.78 3.44 -31.38
CA LEU A 135 38.17 2.77 -30.23
C LEU A 135 39.16 2.49 -29.09
N LYS A 136 40.43 2.18 -29.40
CA LYS A 136 41.47 1.97 -28.36
C LYS A 136 41.85 3.26 -27.64
N VAL A 137 41.76 4.40 -28.32
CA VAL A 137 42.14 5.71 -27.75
C VAL A 137 40.93 6.43 -27.12
N LEU A 138 39.72 6.07 -27.51
CA LEU A 138 38.48 6.70 -27.01
C LEU A 138 38.33 6.69 -25.48
N PRO A 139 38.75 5.65 -24.72
CA PRO A 139 38.77 5.69 -23.26
C PRO A 139 39.73 6.72 -22.65
N GLN A 140 40.80 7.07 -23.36
CA GLN A 140 41.85 7.97 -22.86
C GLN A 140 41.45 9.45 -22.94
N VAL A 141 40.63 9.80 -23.93
CA VAL A 141 40.12 11.16 -24.12
C VAL A 141 39.02 11.41 -23.09
N GLN A 142 39.12 12.32 -22.13
CA GLN A 142 38.00 12.57 -21.20
C GLN A 142 36.94 13.53 -21.75
N ASP A 143 37.33 14.43 -22.64
CA ASP A 143 36.44 15.43 -23.19
C ASP A 143 35.40 14.87 -24.17
N VAL A 144 34.25 15.54 -24.23
CA VAL A 144 33.15 15.18 -25.13
C VAL A 144 33.34 15.74 -26.56
N SER A 145 34.24 16.71 -26.72
CA SER A 145 34.68 17.24 -28.01
C SER A 145 36.18 17.08 -28.16
N VAL A 146 36.63 16.99 -29.42
CA VAL A 146 38.05 16.88 -29.77
C VAL A 146 38.40 17.91 -30.83
N GLU A 147 39.54 18.58 -30.67
CA GLU A 147 40.06 19.51 -31.66
C GLU A 147 40.69 18.78 -32.85
N LYS A 148 40.60 19.37 -34.04
CA LYS A 148 41.20 18.83 -35.27
C LYS A 148 42.72 18.68 -35.15
N ARG A 149 43.38 19.54 -34.36
CA ARG A 149 44.83 19.46 -34.09
C ARG A 149 45.17 18.20 -33.29
N PHE A 150 44.45 17.95 -32.19
CA PHE A 150 44.61 16.75 -31.37
C PHE A 150 44.42 15.46 -32.19
N LEU A 151 43.41 15.41 -33.07
CA LEU A 151 43.19 14.25 -33.95
C LEU A 151 44.37 13.99 -34.92
N ARG A 152 45.10 15.02 -35.32
CA ARG A 152 46.21 14.91 -36.27
C ARG A 152 47.56 14.68 -35.60
N GLU A 153 47.83 15.43 -34.53
CA GLU A 153 49.15 15.47 -33.88
C GLU A 153 49.31 14.31 -32.89
N GLU A 154 48.34 14.10 -32.00
CA GLU A 154 48.41 13.05 -30.96
C GLU A 154 47.96 11.68 -31.48
N LEU A 155 46.96 11.68 -32.36
CA LEU A 155 46.34 10.46 -32.90
C LEU A 155 46.89 10.05 -34.27
N GLY A 156 47.66 10.92 -34.93
CA GLY A 156 48.29 10.65 -36.22
C GLY A 156 47.30 10.39 -37.37
N LEU A 157 46.07 10.90 -37.29
CA LEU A 157 45.01 10.60 -38.27
C LEU A 157 45.10 11.50 -39.52
N LEU A 158 45.01 10.88 -40.69
CA LEU A 158 44.91 11.59 -41.98
C LEU A 158 43.51 12.21 -42.17
N GLU A 159 43.38 13.20 -43.06
CA GLU A 159 42.07 13.81 -43.34
C GLU A 159 41.03 12.83 -43.87
N GLN A 160 41.46 11.85 -44.68
CA GLN A 160 40.59 10.78 -45.19
C GLN A 160 40.06 9.92 -44.05
N GLU A 161 40.91 9.61 -43.07
CA GLU A 161 40.57 8.81 -41.89
C GLU A 161 39.61 9.56 -40.96
N ILE A 162 39.78 10.88 -40.80
CA ILE A 162 38.82 11.73 -40.07
C ILE A 162 37.47 11.75 -40.81
N SER A 163 37.48 11.85 -42.14
CA SER A 163 36.24 11.78 -42.93
C SER A 163 35.56 10.42 -42.81
N ASP A 164 36.33 9.34 -42.68
CA ASP A 164 35.80 8.01 -42.42
C ASP A 164 35.13 7.92 -41.05
N LEU A 165 35.74 8.50 -40.00
CA LEU A 165 35.16 8.55 -38.66
C LEU A 165 33.86 9.39 -38.63
N VAL A 166 33.79 10.49 -39.38
CA VAL A 166 32.57 11.28 -39.56
C VAL A 166 31.51 10.49 -40.33
N GLY A 167 31.90 9.81 -41.42
CA GLY A 167 30.99 8.98 -42.23
C GLY A 167 30.40 7.80 -41.45
N CYS A 168 31.16 7.25 -40.50
CA CYS A 168 30.70 6.20 -39.60
C CYS A 168 29.84 6.72 -38.42
N GLY A 169 29.74 8.04 -38.24
CA GLY A 169 29.00 8.65 -37.15
C GLY A 169 29.71 8.66 -35.79
N LEU A 170 31.01 8.38 -35.75
CA LEU A 170 31.84 8.46 -34.52
C LEU A 170 32.26 9.90 -34.20
N LEU A 171 32.33 10.75 -35.22
CA LEU A 171 32.57 12.17 -35.11
C LEU A 171 31.43 12.96 -35.76
N THR A 172 31.08 14.09 -35.18
CA THR A 172 30.13 15.04 -35.78
C THR A 172 30.73 16.44 -35.77
N LEU A 173 30.54 17.20 -36.83
CA LEU A 173 31.13 18.53 -36.96
C LEU A 173 30.55 19.48 -35.89
N ARG A 174 31.43 20.14 -35.11
CA ARG A 174 31.05 21.20 -34.16
C ARG A 174 31.41 22.58 -34.71
N SER A 175 32.65 22.75 -35.17
CA SER A 175 33.15 23.96 -35.80
C SER A 175 34.20 23.61 -36.85
N ALA A 176 34.73 24.60 -37.57
CA ALA A 176 35.80 24.38 -38.56
C ALA A 176 37.07 23.72 -37.95
N THR A 177 37.25 23.81 -36.63
CA THR A 177 38.44 23.34 -35.91
C THR A 177 38.15 22.27 -34.86
N SER A 178 36.89 21.89 -34.65
CA SER A 178 36.52 20.93 -33.59
C SER A 178 35.37 20.01 -33.99
N TYR A 179 35.39 18.81 -33.41
CA TYR A 179 34.39 17.77 -33.63
C TYR A 179 33.79 17.34 -32.29
N TRP A 180 32.50 17.04 -32.27
CA TRP A 180 31.85 16.31 -31.19
C TRP A 180 32.13 14.82 -31.35
N LEU A 181 32.44 14.15 -30.24
CA LEU A 181 32.38 12.69 -30.21
C LEU A 181 30.92 12.27 -30.32
N SER A 182 30.66 11.23 -31.11
CA SER A 182 29.33 10.72 -31.40
C SER A 182 29.37 9.20 -31.52
N PHE A 183 28.22 8.60 -31.80
CA PHE A 183 28.07 7.16 -31.99
C PHE A 183 27.23 6.87 -33.24
N PRO A 184 27.40 5.68 -33.87
CA PRO A 184 26.65 5.32 -35.06
C PRO A 184 25.14 5.39 -34.84
N ASN A 185 24.40 5.93 -35.82
CA ASN A 185 22.95 6.15 -35.78
C ASN A 185 22.45 7.13 -34.69
N SER A 186 23.31 7.99 -34.13
CA SER A 186 22.92 9.01 -33.15
C SER A 186 21.80 9.95 -33.64
N GLY A 187 21.74 10.23 -34.95
CA GLY A 187 20.64 11.00 -35.56
C GLY A 187 19.27 10.34 -35.45
N GLU A 188 19.19 9.01 -35.58
CA GLU A 188 17.94 8.25 -35.40
C GLU A 188 17.45 8.32 -33.96
N PHE A 189 18.39 8.20 -33.01
CA PHE A 189 18.12 8.36 -31.60
C PHE A 189 17.59 9.76 -31.29
N LEU A 190 18.28 10.82 -31.74
CA LEU A 190 17.88 12.22 -31.54
C LEU A 190 16.45 12.47 -32.04
N ARG A 191 16.15 12.05 -33.27
CA ARG A 191 14.82 12.19 -33.86
C ARG A 191 13.74 11.50 -33.03
N THR A 192 14.01 10.27 -32.60
CA THR A 192 13.08 9.48 -31.78
C THR A 192 12.90 10.08 -30.39
N TYR A 193 13.98 10.51 -29.76
CA TYR A 193 13.99 11.17 -28.46
C TYR A 193 13.16 12.45 -28.47
N PHE A 194 13.44 13.39 -29.38
CA PHE A 194 12.70 14.66 -29.43
C PHE A 194 11.22 14.47 -29.77
N LYS A 195 10.89 13.56 -30.69
CA LYS A 195 9.51 13.24 -31.04
C LYS A 195 8.75 12.67 -29.84
N GLY A 196 9.35 11.72 -29.12
CA GLY A 196 8.79 11.13 -27.91
C GLY A 196 8.64 12.16 -26.79
N ARG A 197 9.70 12.92 -26.52
CA ARG A 197 9.76 13.98 -25.50
C ARG A 197 8.63 14.99 -25.68
N LYS A 198 8.48 15.54 -26.89
CA LYS A 198 7.43 16.51 -27.23
C LYS A 198 6.03 15.88 -27.14
N SER A 199 5.87 14.63 -27.56
CA SER A 199 4.58 13.92 -27.50
C SER A 199 4.13 13.73 -26.06
N VAL A 200 4.98 13.23 -25.18
CA VAL A 200 4.60 12.95 -23.78
C VAL A 200 4.36 14.25 -23.00
N LEU A 201 5.21 15.27 -23.15
CA LEU A 201 4.97 16.58 -22.53
C LEU A 201 3.67 17.22 -23.01
N ARG A 202 3.34 17.08 -24.31
CA ARG A 202 2.06 17.56 -24.85
C ARG A 202 0.88 16.82 -24.22
N THR A 203 1.01 15.51 -23.99
CA THR A 203 -0.01 14.71 -23.31
C THR A 203 -0.23 15.18 -21.87
N ILE A 204 0.85 15.43 -21.13
CA ILE A 204 0.77 15.97 -19.76
C ILE A 204 0.15 17.37 -19.77
N LYS A 205 0.59 18.28 -20.64
CA LYS A 205 0.02 19.64 -20.73
C LYS A 205 -1.45 19.67 -21.15
N LYS A 206 -1.92 18.63 -21.85
CA LYS A 206 -3.32 18.51 -22.30
C LYS A 206 -4.20 17.74 -21.33
N SER A 207 -3.63 17.09 -20.31
CA SER A 207 -4.44 16.42 -19.31
C SER A 207 -5.19 17.43 -18.46
N LYS A 208 -6.20 16.95 -17.73
CA LYS A 208 -6.97 17.79 -16.82
C LYS A 208 -6.01 18.44 -15.82
N PHE A 209 -6.07 19.77 -15.73
CA PHE A 209 -5.20 20.58 -14.85
C PHE A 209 -3.70 20.54 -15.15
N SER A 210 -3.27 20.03 -16.32
CA SER A 210 -1.85 19.81 -16.66
C SER A 210 -1.12 18.83 -15.73
N GLU A 211 -1.87 17.93 -15.10
CA GLU A 211 -1.39 16.93 -14.16
C GLU A 211 -1.89 15.54 -14.56
N ILE A 212 -1.11 14.49 -14.28
CA ILE A 212 -1.50 13.13 -14.59
C ILE A 212 -0.87 12.15 -13.59
N LEU A 213 -1.61 11.10 -13.24
CA LEU A 213 -1.08 10.00 -12.44
C LEU A 213 -0.09 9.19 -13.27
N GLN A 214 1.04 8.79 -12.67
CA GLN A 214 2.04 7.98 -13.37
C GLN A 214 1.46 6.68 -13.98
N PRO A 215 0.67 5.86 -13.26
CA PRO A 215 0.06 4.67 -13.84
C PRO A 215 -0.87 4.99 -15.02
N GLU A 216 -1.64 6.08 -14.92
CA GLU A 216 -2.53 6.53 -16.00
C GLU A 216 -1.72 6.96 -17.23
N LEU A 217 -0.58 7.63 -17.05
CA LEU A 217 0.30 8.02 -18.14
C LEU A 217 0.96 6.81 -18.81
N GLU A 218 1.39 5.83 -18.03
CA GLU A 218 2.00 4.59 -18.51
C GLU A 218 1.03 3.70 -19.30
N ASP A 219 -0.27 3.73 -18.95
CA ASP A 219 -1.32 2.98 -19.65
C ASP A 219 -1.72 3.60 -21.01
N ARG A 220 -1.34 4.85 -21.28
CA ARG A 220 -1.67 5.51 -22.55
C ARG A 220 -0.90 4.87 -23.72
N ASN A 221 -1.63 4.43 -24.73
CA ASN A 221 -1.02 3.92 -25.97
C ASN A 221 -0.42 5.06 -26.81
N LEU A 222 0.89 5.28 -26.67
CA LEU A 222 1.69 6.26 -27.41
C LEU A 222 2.83 5.60 -28.22
N ASP A 223 2.76 4.29 -28.46
CA ASP A 223 3.89 3.52 -29.02
C ASP A 223 4.36 4.01 -30.40
N LYS A 224 3.46 4.57 -31.22
CA LYS A 224 3.82 5.11 -32.54
C LYS A 224 4.65 6.40 -32.48
N SER A 225 4.45 7.23 -31.46
CA SER A 225 5.19 8.49 -31.28
C SER A 225 6.33 8.38 -30.27
N VAL A 226 6.28 7.42 -29.36
CA VAL A 226 7.17 7.26 -28.21
C VAL A 226 7.87 5.88 -28.27
N LYS A 227 8.74 5.68 -29.25
CA LYS A 227 9.43 4.38 -29.43
C LYS A 227 10.35 4.01 -28.25
N LEU A 228 10.97 5.00 -27.58
CA LEU A 228 11.79 4.81 -26.38
C LEU A 228 10.98 4.42 -25.14
N GLY A 229 9.64 4.43 -25.22
CA GLY A 229 8.76 4.12 -24.11
C GLY A 229 8.52 5.30 -23.16
N ILE A 230 7.37 5.28 -22.49
CA ILE A 230 6.93 6.38 -21.61
C ILE A 230 7.84 6.48 -20.38
N LYS A 231 8.21 5.34 -19.78
CA LYS A 231 9.10 5.27 -18.61
C LYS A 231 10.45 5.95 -18.85
N TYR A 232 11.03 5.77 -20.04
CA TYR A 232 12.27 6.44 -20.43
C TYR A 232 12.16 7.96 -20.35
N HIS A 233 11.06 8.51 -20.86
CA HIS A 233 10.81 9.96 -20.82
C HIS A 233 10.40 10.44 -19.43
N ILE A 234 9.69 9.66 -18.61
CA ILE A 234 9.37 10.02 -17.23
C ILE A 234 10.66 10.29 -16.44
N HIS A 235 11.64 9.38 -16.52
CA HIS A 235 12.93 9.57 -15.86
C HIS A 235 13.72 10.78 -16.43
N ASP A 236 13.61 11.09 -17.73
CA ASP A 236 14.21 12.32 -18.27
C ASP A 236 13.52 13.56 -17.71
N PHE A 237 12.18 13.61 -17.70
CA PHE A 237 11.43 14.79 -17.28
C PHE A 237 11.63 15.15 -15.82
N ILE A 238 11.67 14.14 -14.94
CA ILE A 238 11.84 14.37 -13.50
C ILE A 238 13.25 14.91 -13.23
N GLY A 239 14.29 14.25 -13.74
CA GLY A 239 15.66 14.67 -13.46
C GLY A 239 16.11 15.92 -14.21
N ALA A 240 15.51 16.21 -15.37
CA ALA A 240 15.63 17.49 -16.06
C ALA A 240 14.77 18.61 -15.44
N GLU A 241 14.02 18.31 -14.37
CA GLU A 241 13.12 19.26 -13.67
C GLU A 241 12.05 19.88 -14.58
N LEU A 242 11.67 19.20 -15.66
CA LEU A 242 10.62 19.63 -16.58
C LEU A 242 9.21 19.38 -16.01
N VAL A 243 9.10 18.45 -15.06
CA VAL A 243 7.86 18.12 -14.34
C VAL A 243 8.14 17.95 -12.86
N LYS A 244 7.16 18.31 -12.02
CA LYS A 244 7.23 18.07 -10.58
C LYS A 244 6.58 16.72 -10.27
N TRP A 245 7.35 15.79 -9.74
CA TRP A 245 6.85 14.52 -9.24
C TRP A 245 6.43 14.64 -7.77
N VAL A 246 5.24 14.13 -7.43
CA VAL A 246 4.71 14.18 -6.07
C VAL A 246 4.34 12.77 -5.64
N ASN A 247 5.00 12.30 -4.58
CA ASN A 247 4.67 11.03 -3.94
C ASN A 247 3.69 11.21 -2.80
N ARG A 248 2.71 10.32 -2.73
CA ARG A 248 1.81 10.19 -1.59
C ARG A 248 2.52 9.48 -0.45
N GLU A 249 2.32 9.97 0.77
CA GLU A 249 2.78 9.28 1.97
C GLU A 249 2.07 7.94 2.11
N THR A 250 2.78 6.94 2.62
CA THR A 250 2.24 5.60 2.84
C THR A 250 2.37 5.23 4.31
N CYS A 251 1.48 4.35 4.78
CA CYS A 251 1.55 3.79 6.11
C CYS A 251 1.43 2.26 6.05
N SER A 252 2.13 1.60 6.98
CA SER A 252 1.96 0.17 7.22
C SER A 252 0.53 -0.09 7.68
N TYR A 253 -0.10 -1.12 7.10
CA TYR A 253 -1.44 -1.53 7.44
C TYR A 253 -1.47 -3.05 7.60
N GLU A 254 -2.13 -3.50 8.66
CA GLU A 254 -2.40 -4.91 8.92
C GLU A 254 -3.89 -5.08 9.18
N ASN A 255 -4.52 -6.03 8.50
CA ASN A 255 -5.93 -6.33 8.68
C ASN A 255 -6.13 -7.36 9.80
N LEU A 256 -6.66 -6.92 10.94
CA LEU A 256 -6.97 -7.77 12.10
C LEU A 256 -8.46 -8.17 12.20
N SER A 257 -9.22 -8.03 11.12
CA SER A 257 -10.67 -8.32 11.08
C SER A 257 -11.01 -9.79 10.84
N GLN A 258 -10.02 -10.70 10.82
CA GLN A 258 -10.21 -12.11 10.49
C GLN A 258 -11.30 -12.81 11.33
N ARG A 259 -11.46 -12.41 12.59
CA ARG A 259 -12.51 -12.95 13.49
C ARG A 259 -13.95 -12.70 13.01
N PHE A 260 -14.15 -11.75 12.09
CA PHE A 260 -15.45 -11.41 11.52
C PHE A 260 -15.70 -12.12 10.18
N LEU A 261 -14.66 -12.71 9.58
CA LEU A 261 -14.77 -13.44 8.33
C LEU A 261 -15.38 -14.83 8.58
N HIS A 262 -16.57 -15.06 8.07
CA HIS A 262 -17.20 -16.40 8.09
C HIS A 262 -16.81 -17.17 6.82
N GLN A 263 -15.97 -18.20 6.97
CA GLN A 263 -15.53 -19.04 5.85
C GLN A 263 -16.59 -20.09 5.46
N THR A 264 -17.32 -20.61 6.43
CA THR A 264 -18.38 -21.60 6.23
C THR A 264 -19.68 -21.11 6.87
N LYS A 265 -20.76 -21.09 6.10
CA LYS A 265 -22.09 -20.70 6.59
C LYS A 265 -22.90 -21.96 6.90
N ASP A 266 -23.19 -22.17 8.17
CA ASP A 266 -24.05 -23.25 8.65
C ASP A 266 -25.32 -22.61 9.26
N PHE A 267 -26.44 -22.79 8.58
CA PHE A 267 -27.75 -22.25 8.96
C PHE A 267 -28.62 -23.25 9.73
N GLY A 268 -28.13 -24.46 10.01
CA GLY A 268 -28.88 -25.49 10.74
C GLY A 268 -28.94 -25.27 12.25
N LYS A 269 -28.18 -24.31 12.79
CA LYS A 269 -28.08 -24.04 14.23
C LYS A 269 -29.12 -23.04 14.71
N GLN A 270 -29.80 -23.35 15.82
CA GLN A 270 -30.77 -22.45 16.47
C GLN A 270 -30.10 -21.34 17.28
N PHE A 271 -30.67 -20.13 17.36
CA PHE A 271 -30.04 -18.96 18.01
C PHE A 271 -29.70 -19.08 19.51
N ALA A 272 -30.21 -20.09 20.22
CA ALA A 272 -29.96 -20.29 21.65
C ALA A 272 -28.46 -20.35 22.02
N HIS A 273 -27.62 -20.93 21.14
CA HIS A 273 -26.18 -21.02 21.38
C HIS A 273 -25.50 -19.65 21.51
N ILE A 274 -26.00 -18.62 20.82
CA ILE A 274 -25.44 -17.26 20.88
C ILE A 274 -25.63 -16.68 22.28
N TYR A 275 -26.81 -16.88 22.88
CA TYR A 275 -27.13 -16.39 24.22
C TYR A 275 -26.37 -17.16 25.30
N ALA A 276 -26.28 -18.48 25.19
CA ALA A 276 -25.51 -19.32 26.11
C ALA A 276 -24.02 -18.92 26.15
N VAL A 277 -23.40 -18.76 24.96
CA VAL A 277 -21.99 -18.31 24.87
C VAL A 277 -21.83 -16.88 25.39
N ARG A 278 -22.77 -15.98 25.07
CA ARG A 278 -22.74 -14.58 25.54
C ARG A 278 -22.78 -14.53 27.07
N LEU A 279 -23.75 -15.19 27.70
CA LEU A 279 -23.87 -15.23 29.16
C LEU A 279 -22.61 -15.83 29.81
N SER A 280 -22.15 -16.98 29.30
CA SER A 280 -20.94 -17.65 29.80
C SER A 280 -19.68 -16.76 29.74
N LYS A 281 -19.43 -16.10 28.60
CA LYS A 281 -18.25 -15.22 28.43
C LYS A 281 -18.36 -13.94 29.27
N MET A 282 -19.56 -13.39 29.40
CA MET A 282 -19.79 -12.14 30.13
C MET A 282 -19.80 -12.34 31.64
N ARG A 283 -20.23 -13.51 32.15
CA ARG A 283 -20.31 -13.81 33.59
C ARG A 283 -18.98 -13.55 34.30
N GLY A 284 -17.86 -13.98 33.74
CA GLY A 284 -16.53 -13.71 34.33
C GLY A 284 -16.16 -12.22 34.39
N LEU A 285 -16.55 -11.42 33.40
CA LEU A 285 -16.32 -9.97 33.39
C LEU A 285 -17.19 -9.27 34.44
N ILE A 286 -18.46 -9.68 34.53
CA ILE A 286 -19.45 -9.10 35.43
C ILE A 286 -19.16 -9.47 36.88
N MET A 287 -18.77 -10.72 37.17
CA MET A 287 -18.37 -11.16 38.51
C MET A 287 -17.25 -10.30 39.10
N ARG A 288 -16.26 -9.90 38.29
CA ARG A 288 -15.21 -8.97 38.76
C ARG A 288 -15.79 -7.63 39.19
N ARG A 289 -16.79 -7.12 38.47
CA ARG A 289 -17.47 -5.86 38.77
C ARG A 289 -18.39 -5.96 39.99
N VAL A 290 -19.09 -7.09 40.15
CA VAL A 290 -19.87 -7.42 41.35
C VAL A 290 -18.98 -7.33 42.59
N HIS A 291 -17.84 -8.03 42.59
CA HIS A 291 -16.93 -8.01 43.74
C HIS A 291 -16.32 -6.62 44.02
N GLN A 292 -16.08 -5.82 42.99
CA GLN A 292 -15.58 -4.45 43.14
C GLN A 292 -16.64 -3.49 43.69
N LYS A 293 -17.91 -3.66 43.30
CA LYS A 293 -18.99 -2.74 43.65
C LYS A 293 -19.66 -3.10 44.99
N TRP A 294 -19.92 -4.38 45.22
CA TRP A 294 -20.69 -4.86 46.37
C TRP A 294 -19.88 -5.71 47.36
N GLY A 295 -18.63 -6.04 47.02
CA GLY A 295 -17.70 -6.77 47.89
C GLY A 295 -17.57 -8.25 47.53
N LYS A 296 -16.50 -8.90 48.03
CA LYS A 296 -16.20 -10.31 47.73
C LYS A 296 -17.16 -11.31 48.37
N ASN A 297 -17.84 -10.90 49.44
CA ASN A 297 -18.71 -11.76 50.24
C ASN A 297 -20.19 -11.65 49.84
N THR A 298 -20.52 -10.90 48.78
CA THR A 298 -21.90 -10.76 48.33
C THR A 298 -22.40 -12.09 47.76
N PRO A 299 -23.56 -12.61 48.22
CA PRO A 299 -24.09 -13.86 47.71
C PRO A 299 -24.53 -13.68 46.26
N VAL A 300 -23.94 -14.47 45.36
CA VAL A 300 -24.34 -14.55 43.96
C VAL A 300 -25.10 -15.86 43.80
N LYS A 301 -26.36 -15.77 43.39
CA LYS A 301 -27.27 -16.91 43.23
C LYS A 301 -27.70 -17.07 41.76
N THR A 302 -28.00 -18.30 41.38
CA THR A 302 -28.79 -18.57 40.17
C THR A 302 -30.28 -18.32 40.44
N LEU A 303 -31.10 -18.16 39.41
CA LEU A 303 -32.53 -17.95 39.59
C LEU A 303 -33.20 -19.15 40.28
N ALA A 304 -32.72 -20.37 40.03
CA ALA A 304 -33.24 -21.58 40.65
C ALA A 304 -33.00 -21.64 42.18
N GLU A 305 -31.97 -20.96 42.68
CA GLU A 305 -31.58 -20.92 44.12
C GLU A 305 -32.32 -19.83 44.93
N LEU A 306 -33.21 -19.08 44.28
CA LEU A 306 -34.00 -18.05 44.95
C LEU A 306 -35.13 -18.64 45.81
N GLN A 307 -35.61 -19.84 45.47
CA GLN A 307 -36.75 -20.51 46.12
C GLN A 307 -36.47 -21.00 47.55
N ASP A 308 -35.20 -21.06 47.96
CA ASP A 308 -34.79 -21.67 49.22
C ASP A 308 -34.72 -20.69 50.40
N ASP A 309 -34.87 -19.37 50.19
CA ASP A 309 -34.65 -18.37 51.26
C ASP A 309 -35.36 -17.03 50.97
N ASP A 310 -36.61 -16.92 51.44
CA ASP A 310 -37.42 -15.70 51.25
C ASP A 310 -36.71 -14.48 51.86
N ARG A 311 -36.38 -13.50 50.99
CA ARG A 311 -35.85 -12.16 51.29
C ARG A 311 -34.34 -12.02 51.53
N ILE A 312 -33.51 -13.02 51.21
CA ILE A 312 -32.06 -12.79 51.20
C ILE A 312 -31.67 -11.92 50.02
N LYS A 313 -31.08 -10.76 50.34
CA LYS A 313 -30.49 -9.86 49.36
C LYS A 313 -29.32 -10.55 48.65
N CYS A 314 -29.45 -10.74 47.35
CA CYS A 314 -28.49 -11.46 46.54
C CYS A 314 -28.30 -10.82 45.17
N VAL A 315 -27.25 -11.28 44.49
CA VAL A 315 -26.91 -10.85 43.13
C VAL A 315 -27.27 -11.96 42.16
N VAL A 316 -28.01 -11.60 41.11
CA VAL A 316 -28.31 -12.50 39.99
C VAL A 316 -27.64 -11.95 38.73
N ILE A 317 -26.96 -12.83 37.99
CA ILE A 317 -26.34 -12.52 36.69
C ILE A 317 -27.13 -13.22 35.60
N GLY A 318 -27.68 -12.43 34.68
CA GLY A 318 -28.49 -12.94 33.58
C GLY A 318 -28.49 -12.03 32.37
N THR A 319 -29.22 -12.46 31.34
CA THR A 319 -29.47 -11.71 30.12
C THR A 319 -30.82 -11.02 30.20
N LEU A 320 -30.87 -9.73 29.91
CA LEU A 320 -32.10 -8.96 29.88
C LEU A 320 -32.91 -9.31 28.63
N PHE A 321 -34.18 -9.60 28.83
CA PHE A 321 -35.20 -9.70 27.80
C PHE A 321 -36.25 -8.62 28.02
N LYS A 322 -36.37 -7.70 27.06
CA LYS A 322 -37.41 -6.67 27.04
C LYS A 322 -38.62 -7.21 26.27
N HIS A 323 -39.69 -7.51 27.00
CA HIS A 323 -40.96 -7.87 26.40
C HIS A 323 -41.68 -6.60 25.96
N GLN A 324 -41.68 -6.36 24.65
CA GLN A 324 -42.21 -5.16 24.04
C GLN A 324 -43.59 -5.40 23.45
N GLU A 325 -44.57 -4.61 23.87
CA GLU A 325 -45.96 -4.76 23.43
C GLU A 325 -46.12 -4.47 21.93
N LEU A 326 -45.43 -3.43 21.46
CA LEU A 326 -45.53 -2.93 20.09
C LEU A 326 -44.60 -3.66 19.11
N LYS A 327 -43.81 -4.64 19.58
CA LYS A 327 -42.89 -5.38 18.74
C LYS A 327 -43.68 -6.29 17.78
N PRO A 328 -43.40 -6.25 16.46
CA PRO A 328 -44.09 -7.08 15.49
C PRO A 328 -43.84 -8.56 15.77
N SER A 329 -44.88 -9.38 15.57
CA SER A 329 -44.85 -10.82 15.79
C SER A 329 -45.29 -11.53 14.52
N ILE A 330 -44.38 -12.32 13.94
CA ILE A 330 -44.66 -13.14 12.75
C ILE A 330 -45.84 -14.09 13.00
N LEU A 331 -45.95 -14.63 14.21
CA LEU A 331 -47.07 -15.53 14.56
C LEU A 331 -48.42 -14.81 14.60
N LYS A 332 -48.45 -13.54 15.02
CA LYS A 332 -49.67 -12.73 14.98
C LYS A 332 -50.04 -12.41 13.54
N GLU A 333 -49.06 -12.02 12.74
CA GLU A 333 -49.22 -11.72 11.31
C GLU A 333 -49.79 -12.93 10.54
N ILE A 334 -49.24 -14.13 10.76
CA ILE A 334 -49.75 -15.36 10.14
C ILE A 334 -51.15 -15.71 10.65
N SER A 335 -51.43 -15.56 11.96
CA SER A 335 -52.75 -15.86 12.52
C SER A 335 -53.84 -14.90 12.04
N GLU A 336 -53.47 -13.68 11.65
CA GLU A 336 -54.37 -12.61 11.21
C GLU A 336 -54.51 -12.56 9.67
N GLU A 337 -53.91 -13.48 8.91
CA GLU A 337 -53.84 -13.55 7.43
C GLU A 337 -55.19 -13.37 6.69
N HIS A 338 -56.33 -13.51 7.37
CA HIS A 338 -57.65 -13.29 6.80
C HIS A 338 -58.25 -11.89 7.01
N GLN A 339 -57.59 -10.97 7.74
CA GLN A 339 -58.08 -9.60 8.02
C GLN A 339 -56.96 -8.54 8.17
N LEU A 340 -55.88 -8.57 7.38
CA LEU A 340 -54.80 -7.59 7.54
C LEU A 340 -55.08 -6.27 6.82
N LEU A 341 -55.41 -5.23 7.59
CA LEU A 341 -55.00 -3.86 7.27
C LEU A 341 -53.48 -3.75 7.53
N PRO A 342 -52.67 -3.23 6.61
CA PRO A 342 -51.24 -3.05 6.84
C PRO A 342 -51.03 -2.13 8.04
N GLN A 343 -50.35 -2.62 9.07
CA GLN A 343 -50.01 -1.78 10.22
C GLN A 343 -49.06 -0.65 9.78
N PRO A 344 -49.24 0.57 10.27
CA PRO A 344 -48.37 1.68 9.92
C PRO A 344 -46.93 1.36 10.32
N SER A 345 -45.98 1.65 9.44
CA SER A 345 -44.55 1.48 9.70
C SER A 345 -44.14 2.33 10.91
N ARG A 346 -43.79 1.67 12.02
CA ARG A 346 -43.33 2.35 13.23
C ARG A 346 -41.81 2.47 13.21
N THR A 347 -41.30 3.63 13.61
CA THR A 347 -39.87 3.87 13.80
C THR A 347 -39.39 3.43 15.19
N HIS A 348 -40.30 3.30 16.16
CA HIS A 348 -40.03 2.94 17.55
C HIS A 348 -41.04 1.92 18.08
N PHE A 349 -40.56 1.01 18.94
CA PHE A 349 -41.35 -0.11 19.50
C PHE A 349 -41.42 -0.10 21.03
N GLY A 350 -41.06 1.01 21.68
CA GLY A 350 -41.17 1.14 23.13
C GLY A 350 -42.60 1.49 23.55
N SER A 351 -43.08 0.89 24.63
CA SER A 351 -44.36 1.20 25.28
C SER A 351 -44.16 1.35 26.79
N GLU A 352 -45.04 2.10 27.46
CA GLU A 352 -45.14 2.12 28.93
C GLU A 352 -45.56 0.75 29.49
N GLY A 353 -46.20 -0.08 28.67
CA GLY A 353 -46.57 -1.47 29.00
C GLY A 353 -45.43 -2.49 28.90
N ASP A 354 -44.23 -2.07 28.49
CA ASP A 354 -43.08 -2.97 28.30
C ASP A 354 -42.63 -3.57 29.64
N LYS A 355 -42.24 -4.84 29.62
CA LYS A 355 -41.76 -5.56 30.82
C LYS A 355 -40.30 -5.94 30.67
N LEU A 356 -39.55 -5.82 31.76
CA LEU A 356 -38.17 -6.26 31.83
C LEU A 356 -38.09 -7.62 32.52
N ILE A 357 -37.45 -8.58 31.86
CA ILE A 357 -37.28 -9.95 32.34
C ILE A 357 -35.78 -10.25 32.36
N LEU A 358 -35.31 -10.93 33.40
CA LEU A 358 -33.95 -11.44 33.48
C LEU A 358 -33.99 -12.95 33.25
N GLU A 359 -33.17 -13.42 32.33
CA GLU A 359 -33.03 -14.84 31.98
C GLU A 359 -31.64 -15.35 32.39
N ASP A 360 -31.57 -16.46 33.11
CA ASP A 360 -30.33 -17.20 33.33
C ASP A 360 -30.29 -18.47 32.45
N GLU A 361 -29.51 -19.48 32.82
CA GLU A 361 -29.44 -20.73 32.06
C GLU A 361 -30.72 -21.57 32.09
N LEU A 362 -31.56 -21.43 33.13
CA LEU A 362 -32.64 -22.37 33.43
C LEU A 362 -34.01 -21.70 33.56
N GLN A 363 -34.05 -20.46 34.02
CA GLN A 363 -35.28 -19.79 34.43
C GLN A 363 -35.30 -18.31 34.00
N ARG A 364 -36.44 -17.68 34.25
CA ARG A 364 -36.68 -16.27 33.98
C ARG A 364 -37.45 -15.64 35.13
N ILE A 365 -37.13 -14.40 35.47
CA ILE A 365 -37.84 -13.63 36.49
C ILE A 365 -38.13 -12.22 36.00
N THR A 366 -39.29 -11.67 36.36
CA THR A 366 -39.64 -10.28 36.00
C THR A 366 -38.93 -9.31 36.95
N LEU A 367 -38.29 -8.28 36.40
CA LEU A 367 -37.61 -7.25 37.17
C LEU A 367 -38.54 -6.05 37.43
N VAL A 368 -38.47 -5.51 38.65
CA VAL A 368 -39.10 -4.25 39.05
C VAL A 368 -38.12 -3.41 39.87
N GLY A 369 -38.38 -2.12 40.05
CA GLY A 369 -37.53 -1.24 40.88
C GLY A 369 -36.56 -0.38 40.08
N ALA A 370 -35.30 -0.32 40.52
CA ALA A 370 -34.33 0.69 40.10
C ALA A 370 -33.90 0.63 38.62
N LEU A 371 -34.07 -0.51 37.95
CA LEU A 371 -33.69 -0.69 36.55
C LEU A 371 -34.86 -0.36 35.61
N SER A 372 -34.80 0.81 34.97
CA SER A 372 -35.83 1.25 34.02
C SER A 372 -35.86 0.41 32.74
N VAL A 373 -37.06 0.03 32.30
CA VAL A 373 -37.28 -0.67 31.03
C VAL A 373 -36.94 0.19 29.80
N HIS A 374 -36.95 1.52 29.92
CA HIS A 374 -36.67 2.44 28.80
C HIS A 374 -35.18 2.68 28.54
N SER A 375 -34.30 2.34 29.50
CA SER A 375 -32.85 2.56 29.36
C SER A 375 -32.08 1.33 28.86
N VAL A 376 -32.78 0.22 28.61
CA VAL A 376 -32.18 -1.07 28.28
C VAL A 376 -32.79 -1.70 27.03
N VAL A 377 -32.01 -2.57 26.40
CA VAL A 377 -32.42 -3.36 25.22
C VAL A 377 -32.23 -4.85 25.49
N THR A 378 -32.98 -5.67 24.77
CA THR A 378 -32.88 -7.14 24.84
C THR A 378 -31.46 -7.62 24.47
N GLY A 379 -30.98 -8.61 25.21
CA GLY A 379 -29.71 -9.30 24.96
C GLY A 379 -28.51 -8.76 25.72
N VAL A 380 -28.68 -7.71 26.53
CA VAL A 380 -27.64 -7.17 27.41
C VAL A 380 -27.48 -8.07 28.62
N VAL A 381 -26.24 -8.44 28.96
CA VAL A 381 -25.94 -9.22 30.18
C VAL A 381 -25.56 -8.25 31.29
N CYS A 382 -26.17 -8.39 32.46
CA CYS A 382 -25.88 -7.59 33.64
C CYS A 382 -25.97 -8.41 34.93
N ALA A 383 -25.54 -7.79 36.04
CA ALA A 383 -25.88 -8.26 37.38
C ALA A 383 -26.86 -7.30 38.03
N VAL A 384 -27.88 -7.85 38.69
CA VAL A 384 -28.83 -7.10 39.50
C VAL A 384 -28.70 -7.53 40.96
N LEU A 385 -28.73 -6.57 41.88
CA LEU A 385 -28.74 -6.76 43.33
C LEU A 385 -30.14 -6.46 43.84
N GLY A 386 -30.70 -7.39 44.61
CA GLY A 386 -32.06 -7.26 45.10
C GLY A 386 -32.54 -8.52 45.81
N HIS A 387 -33.84 -8.68 45.86
CA HIS A 387 -34.50 -9.84 46.48
C HIS A 387 -35.79 -10.18 45.71
N GLU A 388 -36.25 -11.41 45.86
CA GLU A 388 -37.55 -11.84 45.34
C GLU A 388 -38.69 -11.29 46.23
N ASP A 389 -39.71 -10.74 45.60
CA ASP A 389 -40.93 -10.27 46.26
C ASP A 389 -41.97 -11.40 46.41
N CYS A 390 -43.03 -11.16 47.16
CA CYS A 390 -44.10 -12.15 47.37
C CYS A 390 -44.90 -12.50 46.10
N ASN A 391 -44.69 -11.79 44.99
CA ASN A 391 -45.37 -12.00 43.72
C ASN A 391 -44.49 -12.74 42.68
N GLY A 392 -43.33 -13.26 43.09
CA GLY A 392 -42.38 -13.92 42.21
C GLY A 392 -41.68 -12.97 41.23
N LYS A 393 -41.56 -11.68 41.60
CA LYS A 393 -40.78 -10.68 40.87
C LYS A 393 -39.52 -10.35 41.63
N PHE A 394 -38.47 -9.97 40.91
CA PHE A 394 -37.22 -9.55 41.52
C PHE A 394 -37.19 -8.02 41.68
N MET A 395 -37.18 -7.55 42.93
CA MET A 395 -37.06 -6.13 43.27
C MET A 395 -35.59 -5.70 43.18
N VAL A 396 -35.25 -5.01 42.10
CA VAL A 396 -33.90 -4.49 41.84
C VAL A 396 -33.66 -3.22 42.64
N GLU A 397 -32.65 -3.26 43.51
CA GLU A 397 -32.18 -2.09 44.26
C GLU A 397 -31.00 -1.42 43.56
N ASP A 398 -30.11 -2.20 42.96
CA ASP A 398 -28.92 -1.73 42.25
C ASP A 398 -28.53 -2.72 41.14
N PHE A 399 -27.73 -2.27 40.17
CA PHE A 399 -27.27 -3.11 39.06
C PHE A 399 -25.85 -2.73 38.61
N VAL A 400 -25.20 -3.63 37.88
CA VAL A 400 -23.87 -3.37 37.29
C VAL A 400 -23.72 -4.02 35.91
N TRP A 401 -23.11 -3.28 35.00
CA TRP A 401 -22.78 -3.71 33.63
C TRP A 401 -21.38 -4.32 33.55
N ALA A 402 -21.12 -5.04 32.45
CA ALA A 402 -19.74 -5.33 32.07
C ALA A 402 -18.99 -4.03 31.78
N SER A 403 -17.78 -3.90 32.33
CA SER A 403 -16.92 -2.73 32.10
C SER A 403 -16.11 -2.89 30.80
N VAL A 404 -15.51 -1.79 30.36
CA VAL A 404 -14.58 -1.77 29.22
C VAL A 404 -13.37 -2.66 29.56
N PRO A 405 -12.89 -3.49 28.63
CA PRO A 405 -11.62 -4.20 28.81
C PRO A 405 -10.49 -3.22 29.13
N GLU A 406 -9.41 -3.70 29.76
CA GLU A 406 -8.24 -2.88 30.05
C GLU A 406 -7.76 -2.14 28.80
N VAL A 407 -7.62 -0.81 28.92
CA VAL A 407 -7.23 0.05 27.81
C VAL A 407 -5.79 -0.27 27.45
N ILE A 408 -5.58 -0.77 26.24
CA ILE A 408 -4.23 -0.96 25.70
C ILE A 408 -3.67 0.44 25.39
N HIS A 409 -2.69 0.88 26.18
CA HIS A 409 -1.97 2.13 25.93
C HIS A 409 -1.22 2.04 24.60
N ARG A 410 -1.57 2.90 23.64
CA ARG A 410 -0.85 3.08 22.38
C ARG A 410 -0.31 4.51 22.34
N PRO A 411 0.93 4.76 22.80
CA PRO A 411 1.49 6.11 22.77
C PRO A 411 1.57 6.60 21.32
N LEU A 412 0.97 7.75 21.05
CA LEU A 412 1.08 8.41 19.76
C LEU A 412 2.52 8.88 19.59
N LYS A 413 3.19 8.44 18.52
CA LYS A 413 4.43 9.08 18.08
C LYS A 413 4.10 10.51 17.65
N ALA A 414 5.10 11.40 17.68
CA ALA A 414 4.94 12.79 17.22
C ALA A 414 4.20 12.82 15.87
N PRO A 415 3.20 13.71 15.70
CA PRO A 415 2.35 13.68 14.52
C PRO A 415 3.17 14.03 13.28
N SER A 416 3.30 13.07 12.35
CA SER A 416 3.82 13.32 10.99
C SER A 416 2.93 14.29 10.19
N GLY A 417 1.70 14.52 10.69
CA GLY A 417 0.63 15.24 10.00
C GLY A 417 -0.14 14.39 8.99
N SER A 418 0.16 13.09 8.90
CA SER A 418 -0.57 12.13 8.06
C SER A 418 -1.96 11.85 8.65
N PHE A 419 -2.96 11.62 7.80
CA PHE A 419 -4.34 11.39 8.24
C PHE A 419 -5.04 10.29 7.45
N VAL A 420 -6.09 9.74 8.06
CA VAL A 420 -7.01 8.77 7.48
C VAL A 420 -8.34 9.48 7.22
N LEU A 421 -8.91 9.29 6.05
CA LEU A 421 -10.22 9.81 5.70
C LEU A 421 -11.28 8.76 6.04
N LEU A 422 -12.32 9.17 6.76
CA LEU A 422 -13.48 8.34 7.06
C LEU A 422 -14.69 8.89 6.31
N MET A 423 -15.42 8.04 5.63
CA MET A 423 -16.65 8.40 4.92
C MET A 423 -17.66 7.26 5.00
N SER A 424 -18.95 7.58 4.95
CA SER A 424 -20.04 6.61 5.00
C SER A 424 -21.27 7.17 4.30
N GLY A 425 -22.23 6.31 3.94
CA GLY A 425 -23.54 6.75 3.44
C GLY A 425 -23.51 7.53 2.12
N ILE A 426 -22.67 7.09 1.16
CA ILE A 426 -22.49 7.79 -0.13
C ILE A 426 -23.80 7.85 -0.94
N ASP A 427 -24.62 6.79 -0.87
CA ASP A 427 -25.94 6.64 -1.51
C ASP A 427 -26.07 7.30 -2.90
N MET A 428 -25.23 6.83 -3.83
CA MET A 428 -25.14 7.37 -5.19
C MET A 428 -26.42 7.17 -6.03
N ALA A 429 -27.29 6.24 -5.62
CA ALA A 429 -28.51 5.90 -6.34
C ALA A 429 -29.62 6.92 -6.08
N SER A 430 -29.87 7.26 -4.82
CA SER A 430 -30.98 8.15 -4.43
C SER A 430 -30.60 9.63 -4.47
N SER A 431 -29.33 9.96 -4.20
CA SER A 431 -28.90 11.35 -3.96
C SER A 431 -28.19 11.96 -5.18
N VAL A 432 -28.96 12.56 -6.09
CA VAL A 432 -28.41 13.28 -7.26
C VAL A 432 -27.53 14.46 -6.84
N HIS A 433 -27.87 15.11 -5.73
CA HIS A 433 -27.15 16.28 -5.21
C HIS A 433 -25.77 15.94 -4.61
N SER A 434 -25.54 14.69 -4.17
CA SER A 434 -24.25 14.28 -3.62
C SER A 434 -23.18 13.98 -4.68
N ARG A 435 -23.58 13.81 -5.95
CA ARG A 435 -22.67 13.37 -7.03
C ARG A 435 -21.55 14.36 -7.31
N PHE A 436 -21.88 15.65 -7.41
CA PHE A 436 -20.89 16.69 -7.68
C PHE A 436 -19.92 16.89 -6.50
N PRO A 437 -20.37 17.04 -5.24
CA PRO A 437 -19.49 17.04 -4.07
C PRO A 437 -18.59 15.80 -4.00
N PHE A 438 -19.12 14.62 -4.29
CA PHE A 438 -18.33 13.38 -4.32
C PHE A 438 -17.26 13.41 -5.42
N GLN A 439 -17.60 13.89 -6.62
CA GLN A 439 -16.62 14.07 -7.70
C GLN A 439 -15.54 15.09 -7.32
N LEU A 440 -15.88 16.18 -6.63
CA LEU A 440 -14.91 17.13 -6.12
C LEU A 440 -13.99 16.49 -5.08
N PHE A 441 -14.54 15.67 -4.18
CA PHE A 441 -13.75 14.89 -3.22
C PHE A 441 -12.78 13.93 -3.91
N VAL A 442 -13.24 13.19 -4.93
CA VAL A 442 -12.37 12.29 -5.72
C VAL A 442 -11.28 13.08 -6.45
N ASN A 443 -11.61 14.24 -7.04
CA ASN A 443 -10.62 15.10 -7.68
C ASN A 443 -9.58 15.62 -6.66
N TRP A 444 -10.05 16.05 -5.48
CA TRP A 444 -9.18 16.50 -4.39
C TRP A 444 -8.27 15.37 -3.90
N LEU A 445 -8.83 14.18 -3.65
CA LEU A 445 -8.05 13.03 -3.22
C LEU A 445 -7.09 12.55 -4.32
N GLY A 446 -7.46 12.65 -5.59
CA GLY A 446 -6.62 12.32 -6.74
C GLY A 446 -5.47 13.29 -6.96
N GLY A 447 -5.46 14.43 -6.28
CA GLY A 447 -4.44 15.47 -6.44
C GLY A 447 -4.68 16.40 -7.62
N TYR A 448 -5.85 16.35 -8.25
CA TYR A 448 -6.21 17.13 -9.45
C TYR A 448 -6.58 18.60 -9.14
N LEU A 449 -6.17 19.16 -8.00
CA LEU A 449 -6.50 20.54 -7.62
C LEU A 449 -5.23 21.36 -7.53
N VAL A 450 -5.19 22.44 -8.33
CA VAL A 450 -4.02 23.22 -8.74
C VAL A 450 -3.36 24.03 -7.60
N ASP A 451 -3.77 23.88 -6.35
CA ASP A 451 -3.20 24.63 -5.24
C ASP A 451 -2.01 23.87 -4.59
N PRO A 452 -0.77 24.41 -4.64
CA PRO A 452 0.39 23.83 -3.99
C PRO A 452 0.21 23.56 -2.49
N GLN A 453 -0.60 24.38 -1.80
CA GLN A 453 -0.90 24.18 -0.38
C GLN A 453 -1.79 22.95 -0.18
N LEU A 454 -2.77 22.74 -1.06
CA LEU A 454 -3.64 21.57 -1.04
C LEU A 454 -2.87 20.30 -1.38
N ILE A 455 -1.96 20.32 -2.35
CA ILE A 455 -1.12 19.15 -2.70
C ILE A 455 -0.35 18.64 -1.48
N ASN A 456 0.21 19.56 -0.67
CA ASN A 456 0.93 19.21 0.56
C ASN A 456 0.03 18.57 1.63
N LYS A 457 -1.28 18.88 1.64
CA LYS A 457 -2.26 18.24 2.51
C LYS A 457 -2.73 16.91 1.92
N GLN A 458 -3.02 16.86 0.63
CA GLN A 458 -3.51 15.66 -0.07
C GLN A 458 -2.49 14.52 -0.03
N LYS A 459 -1.20 14.81 -0.18
CA LYS A 459 -0.14 13.79 -0.09
C LYS A 459 -0.07 13.10 1.28
N LYS A 460 -0.60 13.76 2.33
CA LYS A 460 -0.65 13.25 3.71
C LYS A 460 -1.87 12.36 4.00
N ALA A 461 -2.81 12.26 3.05
CA ALA A 461 -3.92 11.32 3.13
C ALA A 461 -3.44 9.90 2.84
N VAL A 462 -3.20 9.09 3.87
CA VAL A 462 -2.57 7.76 3.70
C VAL A 462 -3.58 6.65 3.41
N ARG A 463 -4.84 6.81 3.85
CA ARG A 463 -5.92 5.83 3.68
C ARG A 463 -7.28 6.51 3.60
N VAL A 464 -8.21 5.83 2.93
CA VAL A 464 -9.64 6.15 2.94
C VAL A 464 -10.38 4.91 3.44
N ILE A 465 -11.26 5.10 4.43
CA ILE A 465 -12.16 4.07 4.95
C ILE A 465 -13.56 4.50 4.57
N ILE A 466 -14.24 3.64 3.80
CA ILE A 466 -15.65 3.80 3.44
C ILE A 466 -16.42 2.79 4.28
N ALA A 467 -17.27 3.28 5.18
CA ALA A 467 -18.04 2.50 6.14
C ALA A 467 -19.52 2.40 5.75
#